data_AF-A0A2W6UZ13-F1
#
_entry.id   AF-A0A2W6UZ13-F1
#
_cell.length_a   1.000
_cell.length_b   1.000
_cell.length_c   1.000
_cell.angle_alpha   90.00
_cell.angle_beta   90.00
_cell.angle_gamma   90.00
#
_symmetry.space_group_name_H-M   'P 1'
#
loop_
_entity.id
_entity.type
_entity.pdbx_description
1 polymer ?
#
loop_
_entity_poly.entity_id
_entity_poly.type
_entity_poly.pdbx_seq_one_letter_code
_entity_poly.pdbx_strand_id
1 'polypeptide(L)'
;MIKGFKEFILRGNVIDLAVAVVIGGAFTAVVNSIVASVINPIVALFYQPNEDGQFGPTLTGLYGQTVVFPLGDLISAVISFLAVAVVVYFVFVYPMNRLKERAAARAGLSEAAEEPKLPTEQEILVQIRDLLEKQGTAARP
;
A
#
# COMPACT_ATOMS: atom_id res chain seq x y z
N MET A 1 29.11 20.16 1.95
CA MET A 1 27.97 19.47 1.29
C MET A 1 27.80 18.03 1.77
N ILE A 2 28.81 17.17 1.70
CA ILE A 2 28.72 15.75 2.11
C ILE A 2 28.39 15.57 3.61
N LYS A 3 28.92 16.42 4.51
CA LYS A 3 28.56 16.41 5.95
C LYS A 3 27.08 16.74 6.19
N GLY A 4 26.58 17.81 5.56
CA GLY A 4 25.16 18.23 5.69
C GLY A 4 24.18 17.23 5.06
N PHE A 5 24.59 16.54 3.99
CA PHE A 5 23.81 15.43 3.42
C PHE A 5 23.73 14.23 4.36
N LYS A 6 24.84 13.88 5.02
CA LYS A 6 24.86 12.83 6.05
C LYS A 6 23.96 13.19 7.23
N GLU A 7 24.01 14.42 7.75
CA GLU A 7 23.13 14.91 8.83
C GLU A 7 21.65 14.95 8.42
N PHE A 8 21.35 15.19 7.15
CA PHE A 8 19.99 15.13 6.61
C PHE A 8 19.44 13.70 6.57
N ILE A 9 20.23 12.75 6.06
CA ILE A 9 19.89 11.33 6.02
C ILE A 9 19.75 10.74 7.43
N LEU A 10 20.64 11.09 8.35
CA LEU A 10 20.62 10.62 9.74
C LEU A 10 19.39 11.09 10.54
N ARG A 11 18.54 11.95 9.99
CA ARG A 11 17.28 12.39 10.62
C ARG A 11 16.22 11.28 10.70
N GLY A 12 16.54 10.04 10.28
CA GLY A 12 15.75 8.80 10.48
C GLY A 12 14.52 8.72 9.58
N ASN A 13 13.60 9.67 9.72
CA ASN A 13 12.35 9.75 8.97
C ASN A 13 12.53 9.75 7.44
N VAL A 14 13.66 10.29 6.94
CA VAL A 14 13.96 10.35 5.50
C VAL A 14 14.42 8.99 4.96
N ILE A 15 15.15 8.21 5.75
CA ILE A 15 15.64 6.89 5.34
C ILE A 15 14.46 5.94 5.21
N ASP A 16 13.58 5.90 6.21
CA ASP A 16 12.41 5.00 6.20
C ASP A 16 11.47 5.32 5.04
N LEU A 17 11.25 6.62 4.76
CA LEU A 17 10.48 7.06 3.60
C LEU A 17 11.17 6.66 2.29
N ALA A 18 12.48 6.87 2.17
CA ALA A 18 13.22 6.50 0.96
C ALA A 18 13.17 4.99 0.69
N VAL A 19 13.34 4.17 1.73
CA VAL A 19 13.23 2.71 1.64
C VAL A 19 11.82 2.30 1.22
N ALA A 20 10.78 2.90 1.81
CA ALA A 20 9.40 2.61 1.46
C ALA A 20 9.10 2.87 -0.03
N VAL A 21 9.56 4.01 -0.57
CA VAL A 21 9.34 4.37 -1.99
C VAL A 21 10.10 3.43 -2.93
N VAL A 22 11.36 3.12 -2.63
CA VAL A 22 12.19 2.23 -3.47
C VAL A 22 11.62 0.82 -3.52
N ILE A 23 11.24 0.26 -2.36
CA ILE A 23 10.65 -1.09 -2.27
C ILE A 23 9.28 -1.11 -2.96
N GLY A 24 8.45 -0.08 -2.75
CA GLY A 24 7.13 0.02 -3.40
C GLY A 24 7.24 0.05 -4.93
N GLY A 25 8.20 0.79 -5.46
CA GLY A 25 8.47 0.84 -6.91
C GLY A 25 8.96 -0.51 -7.46
N ALA A 26 9.93 -1.14 -6.80
CA ALA A 26 10.46 -2.44 -7.22
C ALA A 26 9.38 -3.53 -7.23
N PHE A 27 8.53 -3.56 -6.20
CA PHE A 27 7.44 -4.54 -6.11
C PHE A 27 6.39 -4.34 -7.21
N THR A 28 6.00 -3.08 -7.47
CA THR A 28 5.07 -2.74 -8.56
C THR A 28 5.60 -3.22 -9.91
N ALA A 29 6.90 -3.08 -10.16
CA ALA A 29 7.52 -3.56 -11.39
C ALA A 29 7.43 -5.09 -11.55
N VAL A 30 7.64 -5.85 -10.47
CA VAL A 30 7.50 -7.32 -10.47
C VAL A 30 6.07 -7.73 -10.80
N VAL A 31 5.07 -7.12 -10.16
CA VAL A 31 3.66 -7.47 -10.43
C VAL A 31 3.27 -7.11 -11.86
N ASN A 32 3.66 -5.93 -12.34
CA ASN A 32 3.41 -5.51 -13.73
C ASN A 32 4.04 -6.47 -14.74
N SER A 33 5.26 -6.98 -14.46
CA SER A 33 5.90 -7.97 -15.32
C SER A 33 5.09 -9.28 -15.38
N ILE A 34 4.55 -9.74 -14.25
CA ILE A 34 3.73 -10.96 -14.21
C ILE A 34 2.43 -10.75 -15.01
N VAL A 35 1.78 -9.61 -14.85
CA VAL A 35 0.56 -9.28 -15.58
C VAL A 35 0.84 -9.21 -17.08
N ALA A 36 1.90 -8.50 -17.47
CA ALA A 36 2.30 -8.38 -18.87
C ALA A 36 2.67 -9.72 -19.51
N SER A 37 3.36 -10.61 -18.77
CA SER A 37 3.86 -11.87 -19.31
C SER A 37 2.86 -13.03 -19.23
N VAL A 38 1.90 -13.00 -18.30
CA VAL A 38 0.97 -14.12 -18.06
C VAL A 38 -0.48 -13.72 -18.35
N ILE A 39 -0.93 -12.60 -17.80
CA ILE A 39 -2.33 -12.20 -17.88
C ILE A 39 -2.66 -11.63 -19.25
N ASN A 40 -1.82 -10.72 -19.79
CA ASN A 40 -2.09 -10.10 -21.09
C ASN A 40 -2.20 -11.14 -22.22
N PRO A 41 -1.32 -12.16 -22.31
CA PRO A 41 -1.49 -13.25 -23.27
C PRO A 41 -2.77 -14.06 -23.07
N ILE A 42 -3.19 -14.32 -21.83
CA ILE A 42 -4.45 -15.05 -21.56
C ILE A 42 -5.65 -14.21 -22.00
N VAL A 43 -5.67 -12.92 -21.69
CA VAL A 43 -6.73 -12.00 -22.15
C VAL A 43 -6.75 -11.92 -23.67
N ALA A 44 -5.58 -11.91 -24.31
CA ALA A 44 -5.40 -11.95 -25.76
C ALA A 44 -5.84 -13.28 -26.42
N LEU A 45 -5.99 -14.36 -25.65
CA LEU A 45 -6.53 -15.63 -26.18
C LEU A 45 -8.07 -15.63 -26.20
N PHE A 46 -8.72 -14.91 -25.28
CA PHE A 46 -10.19 -14.81 -25.22
C PHE A 46 -10.76 -13.66 -26.06
N TYR A 47 -9.92 -12.68 -26.42
CA TYR A 47 -10.27 -11.56 -27.29
C TYR A 47 -9.32 -11.58 -28.49
N GLN A 48 -9.80 -11.56 -29.73
CA GLN A 48 -8.92 -11.57 -30.91
C GLN A 48 -8.24 -10.20 -31.08
N PRO A 49 -6.89 -10.12 -31.13
CA PRO A 49 -6.19 -8.93 -31.59
C PRO A 49 -6.39 -8.76 -33.11
N ASN A 50 -6.52 -7.52 -33.57
CA ASN A 50 -6.42 -7.20 -35.00
C ASN A 50 -4.97 -7.40 -35.48
N GLU A 51 -4.75 -7.42 -36.80
CA GLU A 51 -3.46 -7.78 -37.45
C GLU A 51 -2.23 -7.00 -36.96
N ASP A 52 -2.42 -5.84 -36.32
CA ASP A 52 -1.35 -4.99 -35.76
C ASP A 52 -1.08 -5.21 -34.25
N GLY A 53 -1.67 -6.24 -33.63
CA GLY A 53 -1.50 -6.51 -32.19
C GLY A 53 -2.17 -5.51 -31.26
N GLN A 54 -3.03 -4.64 -31.79
CA GLN A 54 -3.81 -3.67 -31.02
C GLN A 54 -5.25 -4.13 -30.77
N PHE A 55 -5.68 -3.96 -29.52
CA PHE A 55 -7.00 -4.39 -29.02
C PHE A 55 -7.98 -3.22 -28.99
N GLY A 56 -8.93 -3.16 -29.93
CA GLY A 56 -9.91 -2.09 -29.97
C GLY A 56 -10.88 -2.13 -31.15
N PRO A 57 -12.12 -1.60 -31.01
CA PRO A 57 -12.94 -1.32 -32.18
C PRO A 57 -12.21 -0.27 -33.03
N THR A 58 -11.87 -0.64 -34.26
CA THR A 58 -11.38 0.28 -35.28
C THR A 58 -12.57 1.08 -35.80
N LEU A 59 -12.62 2.35 -35.45
CA LEU A 59 -13.62 3.28 -35.98
C LEU A 59 -12.94 4.15 -37.03
N THR A 60 -13.50 4.16 -38.25
CA THR A 60 -13.06 5.09 -39.30
C THR A 60 -13.44 6.51 -38.89
N GLY A 61 -12.45 7.35 -38.61
CA GLY A 61 -12.66 8.75 -38.30
C GLY A 61 -13.23 9.50 -39.51
N LEU A 62 -13.86 10.67 -39.26
CA LEU A 62 -14.49 11.50 -40.30
C LEU A 62 -13.54 11.94 -41.45
N TYR A 63 -12.23 11.78 -41.28
CA TYR A 63 -11.19 12.13 -42.26
C TYR A 63 -10.49 10.90 -42.88
N GLY A 64 -11.07 9.70 -42.76
CA GLY A 64 -10.50 8.47 -43.33
C GLY A 64 -9.31 7.88 -42.56
N GLN A 65 -9.02 8.39 -41.36
CA GLN A 65 -8.01 7.81 -40.47
C GLN A 65 -8.64 6.74 -39.58
N THR A 66 -8.00 5.58 -39.51
CA THR A 66 -8.37 4.50 -38.60
C THR A 66 -8.02 4.92 -37.17
N VAL A 67 -9.03 5.19 -36.33
CA VAL A 67 -8.83 5.46 -34.90
C VAL A 67 -9.08 4.16 -34.15
N VAL A 68 -8.02 3.59 -33.58
CA VAL A 68 -8.09 2.40 -32.73
C VAL A 68 -8.37 2.87 -31.30
N PHE A 69 -9.46 2.39 -30.68
CA PHE A 69 -9.70 2.60 -29.25
C PHE A 69 -9.05 1.46 -28.45
N PRO A 70 -7.93 1.67 -27.74
CA PRO A 70 -7.22 0.60 -27.04
C PRO A 70 -7.95 0.15 -25.77
N LEU A 71 -9.11 -0.49 -25.92
CA LEU A 71 -9.89 -1.05 -24.82
C LEU A 71 -9.15 -2.20 -24.14
N GLY A 72 -8.25 -2.89 -24.86
CA GLY A 72 -7.41 -3.93 -24.27
C GLY A 72 -6.43 -3.39 -23.23
N ASP A 73 -5.83 -2.22 -23.48
CA ASP A 73 -4.91 -1.60 -22.52
C ASP A 73 -5.64 -1.17 -21.24
N LEU A 74 -6.87 -0.70 -21.38
CA LEU A 74 -7.72 -0.35 -20.23
C LEU A 74 -8.07 -1.59 -19.39
N ILE A 75 -8.48 -2.69 -20.03
CA ILE A 75 -8.80 -3.95 -19.35
C ILE A 75 -7.54 -4.53 -18.68
N SER A 76 -6.42 -4.54 -19.39
CA SER A 76 -5.10 -4.93 -18.89
C SER A 76 -4.70 -4.12 -17.65
N ALA A 77 -4.87 -2.78 -17.69
CA ALA A 77 -4.58 -1.91 -16.55
C ALA A 77 -5.46 -2.22 -15.33
N VAL A 78 -6.76 -2.47 -15.54
CA VAL A 78 -7.70 -2.85 -14.47
C VAL A 78 -7.31 -4.20 -13.87
N ILE A 79 -6.96 -5.20 -14.69
CA ILE A 79 -6.52 -6.50 -14.18
C ILE A 79 -5.18 -6.37 -13.45
N SER A 80 -4.25 -5.55 -13.95
CA SER A 80 -2.99 -5.29 -13.26
C SER A 80 -3.21 -4.70 -11.88
N PHE A 81 -4.09 -3.69 -11.79
CA PHE A 81 -4.46 -3.07 -10.52
C PHE A 81 -5.06 -4.08 -9.54
N LEU A 82 -5.99 -4.92 -10.00
CA LEU A 82 -6.58 -5.99 -9.19
C LEU A 82 -5.53 -7.02 -8.76
N ALA A 83 -4.60 -7.41 -9.64
CA ALA A 83 -3.52 -8.33 -9.31
C ALA A 83 -2.60 -7.75 -8.22
N VAL A 84 -2.17 -6.49 -8.36
CA VAL A 84 -1.37 -5.80 -7.32
C VAL A 84 -2.13 -5.78 -5.99
N ALA A 85 -3.42 -5.39 -6.01
CA ALA A 85 -4.23 -5.34 -4.79
C ALA A 85 -4.34 -6.71 -4.10
N VAL A 86 -4.57 -7.78 -4.86
CA VAL A 86 -4.66 -9.16 -4.33
C VAL A 86 -3.33 -9.60 -3.72
N VAL A 87 -2.21 -9.38 -4.42
CA VAL A 87 -0.90 -9.79 -3.89
C VAL A 87 -0.55 -8.99 -2.64
N VAL A 88 -0.76 -7.67 -2.64
CA VAL A 88 -0.51 -6.84 -1.45
C VAL A 88 -1.38 -7.27 -0.28
N TYR A 89 -2.66 -7.55 -0.53
CA TYR A 89 -3.58 -8.04 0.49
C TYR A 89 -3.11 -9.39 1.05
N PHE A 90 -2.77 -10.35 0.20
CA PHE A 90 -2.42 -11.70 0.66
C PHE A 90 -1.02 -11.79 1.29
N VAL A 91 -0.05 -11.00 0.83
CA VAL A 91 1.35 -11.03 1.31
C VAL A 91 1.58 -10.14 2.52
N PHE A 92 0.89 -9.00 2.62
CA PHE A 92 1.09 -8.05 3.73
C PHE A 92 -0.12 -8.02 4.67
N VAL A 93 -1.32 -7.74 4.15
CA VAL A 93 -2.50 -7.50 5.00
C VAL A 93 -2.95 -8.76 5.71
N TYR A 94 -3.07 -9.88 5.01
CA TYR A 94 -3.54 -11.15 5.55
C TYR A 94 -2.62 -11.71 6.65
N PRO A 95 -1.29 -11.84 6.46
CA PRO A 95 -0.41 -12.32 7.53
C PRO A 95 -0.32 -11.30 8.67
N MET A 96 -0.34 -10.00 8.38
CA MET A 96 -0.35 -8.99 9.44
C MET A 96 -1.62 -9.10 10.28
N ASN A 97 -2.80 -9.24 9.66
CA ASN A 97 -4.05 -9.48 10.36
C ASN A 97 -4.01 -10.79 11.15
N ARG A 98 -3.48 -11.88 10.59
CA ARG A 98 -3.36 -13.17 11.28
C ARG A 98 -2.39 -13.15 12.46
N LEU A 99 -1.29 -12.41 12.35
CA LEU A 99 -0.35 -12.21 13.45
C LEU A 99 -0.95 -11.33 14.55
N LYS A 100 -1.66 -10.26 14.16
CA LYS A 100 -2.43 -9.41 15.10
C LYS A 100 -3.51 -10.22 15.83
N GLU A 101 -4.27 -11.06 15.12
CA GLU A 101 -5.26 -11.97 15.71
C GLU A 101 -4.63 -12.96 16.69
N ARG A 102 -3.48 -13.56 16.34
CA ARG A 102 -2.76 -14.51 17.22
C ARG A 102 -2.12 -13.83 18.43
N ALA A 103 -1.64 -12.59 18.27
CA ALA A 103 -1.12 -11.78 19.37
C ALA A 103 -2.25 -11.35 20.33
N ALA A 104 -3.39 -10.91 19.79
CA ALA A 104 -4.58 -10.57 20.56
C ALA A 104 -5.15 -11.78 21.31
N ALA A 105 -5.20 -12.95 20.66
CA ALA A 105 -5.63 -14.21 21.29
C ALA A 105 -4.70 -14.66 22.43
N ARG A 106 -3.39 -14.37 22.34
CA ARG A 106 -2.43 -14.63 23.42
C ARG A 106 -2.53 -13.62 24.58
N ALA A 107 -3.04 -12.42 24.32
CA ALA A 107 -3.21 -11.36 25.32
C ALA A 107 -4.57 -11.42 26.05
N GLY A 108 -5.49 -12.32 25.67
CA GLY A 108 -6.78 -12.50 26.35
C GLY A 108 -7.76 -11.34 26.20
N LEU A 109 -7.46 -10.37 25.34
CA LEU A 109 -8.27 -9.17 25.10
C LEU A 109 -8.98 -9.33 23.76
N SER A 110 -10.14 -9.98 23.81
CA SER A 110 -11.12 -9.87 22.74
C SER A 110 -11.77 -8.49 22.86
N GLU A 111 -11.25 -7.51 22.15
CA GLU A 111 -11.99 -6.47 21.42
C GLU A 111 -11.02 -5.39 20.95
N ALA A 112 -11.20 -4.98 19.69
CA ALA A 112 -10.61 -3.82 19.03
C ALA A 112 -9.07 -3.73 19.00
N ALA A 113 -8.56 -3.73 17.78
CA ALA A 113 -7.20 -3.33 17.47
C ALA A 113 -6.92 -1.90 17.96
N GLU A 114 -6.35 -1.78 19.14
CA GLU A 114 -5.30 -0.80 19.35
C GLU A 114 -3.99 -1.58 19.34
N GLU A 115 -3.13 -1.23 18.38
CA GLU A 115 -1.70 -1.48 18.51
C GLU A 115 -1.29 -1.20 19.96
N PRO A 116 -0.25 -1.85 20.51
CA PRO A 116 0.42 -1.27 21.65
C PRO A 116 1.07 0.03 21.14
N LYS A 117 0.26 1.08 20.93
CA LYS A 117 0.69 2.45 20.96
C LYS A 117 1.30 2.54 22.33
N LEU A 118 2.63 2.54 22.36
CA LEU A 118 3.36 3.14 23.47
C LEU A 118 2.54 4.37 23.88
N PRO A 119 2.13 4.48 25.16
CA PRO A 119 1.15 5.48 25.56
C PRO A 119 1.59 6.80 24.97
N THR A 120 0.72 7.33 24.13
CA THR A 120 1.00 8.52 23.34
C THR A 120 1.43 9.61 24.31
N GLU A 121 2.28 10.55 23.90
CA GLU A 121 2.72 11.62 24.82
C GLU A 121 1.52 12.31 25.51
N GLN A 122 0.39 12.41 24.80
CA GLN A 122 -0.89 12.88 25.33
C GLN A 122 -1.44 12.01 26.47
N GLU A 123 -1.40 10.68 26.35
CA GLU A 123 -1.86 9.75 27.39
C GLU A 123 -0.94 9.76 28.60
N ILE A 124 0.37 9.91 28.39
CA ILE A 124 1.34 10.09 29.48
C ILE A 124 1.07 11.41 30.22
N LEU A 125 0.80 12.50 29.50
CA LEU A 125 0.48 13.80 30.11
C LEU A 125 -0.84 13.76 30.88
N VAL A 126 -1.85 13.03 30.38
CA VAL A 126 -3.10 12.78 31.11
C VAL A 126 -2.84 11.99 32.39
N GLN A 127 -2.04 10.93 32.33
CA GLN A 127 -1.66 10.16 33.51
C GLN A 127 -0.89 11.01 34.53
N ILE A 128 0.02 11.89 34.08
CA ILE A 128 0.75 12.82 34.96
C ILE A 128 -0.21 13.83 35.61
N ARG A 129 -1.15 14.40 34.85
CA ARG A 129 -2.18 15.29 35.41
C ARG A 129 -2.98 14.59 36.49
N ASP A 130 -3.46 13.37 36.23
CA ASP A 130 -4.30 12.62 37.16
C ASP A 130 -3.53 12.22 38.43
N LEU A 131 -2.22 11.93 38.30
CA LEU A 131 -1.33 11.69 39.43
C LEU A 131 -1.06 12.96 40.24
N LEU A 132 -0.92 14.12 39.58
CA LEU A 132 -0.75 15.41 40.24
C LEU A 132 -2.02 15.88 40.96
N GLU A 133 -3.21 15.66 40.39
CA GLU A 133 -4.49 15.94 41.08
C GLU A 133 -4.65 15.06 42.33
N LYS A 134 -4.30 13.77 42.24
CA LYS A 134 -4.29 12.87 43.41
C LYS A 134 -3.30 13.34 44.49
N GLN A 135 -2.11 13.82 44.12
CA GLN A 135 -1.16 14.39 45.09
C GLN A 135 -1.62 15.73 45.67
N GLY A 136 -2.19 16.62 44.85
CA GLY A 136 -2.72 17.92 45.29
C GLY A 136 -3.94 17.79 46.20
N THR A 137 -4.72 16.71 46.07
CA THR A 137 -5.85 16.40 46.95
C THR A 137 -5.38 15.80 48.28
N ALA A 138 -4.28 15.03 48.29
CA ALA A 138 -3.67 14.48 49.50
C ALA A 138 -2.88 15.53 50.32
N ALA A 139 -2.49 16.66 49.72
CA ALA A 139 -1.73 17.73 50.37
C ALA A 139 -2.58 18.87 50.97
N ARG A 140 -3.92 18.77 50.92
CA ARG A 140 -4.83 19.70 51.62
C ARG A 140 -5.21 19.11 52.99
N PRO A 141 -4.77 19.70 54.11
CA PRO A 141 -5.21 19.29 55.45
C PRO A 141 -6.69 19.61 55.68
#